data_AF-A0A3C1X7D3-F1
#
_entry.id   AF-A0A3C1X7D3-F1
#
_cell.length_a   1.000
_cell.length_b   1.000
_cell.length_c   1.000
_cell.angle_alpha   90.00
_cell.angle_beta   90.00
_cell.angle_gamma   90.00
#
_symmetry.space_group_name_H-M   'P 1'
#
loop_
_entity.id
_entity.type
_entity.pdbx_description
1 polymer ?
#
loop_
_entity_poly.entity_id
_entity_poly.type
_entity_poly.pdbx_seq_one_letter_code
_entity_poly.pdbx_strand_id
1 'polypeptide(L)'
;MFGNLDQINSTTNSSPARTRSGRTAVLLAAAFVSLLTAPVSAQNPVSAQNPDIFSATPASEPQYIRIRRNDRRLAVALETSVSHFRNSEKYPDAEVDLIGAIHLGDPEYYQELNALFPKYDVVLFEAVMPEEAVRQGMRPGAAKGAGRPALADQEEWDDAKIGFAAISVLQLGMKDVLGMEFQLAAVDYTPHNFVHADMTAEEFEASMKQRGESFSQMLLSEMSKSMSNQQKANPLAMNLDIIMSAVSADRSWAARRIAASQIVKAGEGTAFGGKDGTSTIITERNLKCLEVLQYQLKKHRRIAIFYGAGHYPDMGQRILKDFGFKHTGDDWITAWKLRAPEKTAAPATPGK
;
A
#
# COMPACT_ATOMS: atom_id res chain seq x y z
N MET A 1 33.68 53.83 24.03
CA MET A 1 34.46 53.51 25.24
C MET A 1 35.52 52.49 24.85
N PHE A 2 36.75 52.98 24.74
CA PHE A 2 38.01 52.23 24.64
C PHE A 2 38.09 51.24 25.83
N GLY A 3 38.53 49.98 25.71
CA GLY A 3 39.83 49.53 25.26
C GLY A 3 40.69 49.21 26.50
N ASN A 4 41.10 47.95 26.69
CA ASN A 4 42.48 47.58 27.08
C ASN A 4 42.70 46.06 27.13
N LEU A 5 43.65 45.64 26.29
CA LEU A 5 44.54 44.51 26.46
C LEU A 5 45.67 44.89 27.44
N ASP A 6 46.22 43.91 28.16
CA ASP A 6 47.63 43.82 28.56
C ASP A 6 47.94 42.34 28.87
N GLN A 7 48.79 41.67 28.07
CA GLN A 7 50.26 41.53 28.21
C GLN A 7 50.66 40.50 29.29
N ILE A 8 51.09 39.28 28.94
CA ILE A 8 52.40 38.83 28.43
C ILE A 8 53.54 38.84 29.48
N ASN A 9 54.11 37.64 29.69
CA ASN A 9 55.48 37.24 30.14
C ASN A 9 55.40 36.14 31.23
N SER A 10 56.19 35.07 31.23
CA SER A 10 57.60 34.94 30.86
C SER A 10 58.04 33.47 30.58
N THR A 11 58.73 33.30 29.46
CA THR A 11 60.00 32.55 29.21
C THR A 11 60.40 31.26 29.96
N THR A 12 60.55 30.18 29.17
CA THR A 12 61.70 29.25 29.01
C THR A 12 62.35 28.57 30.22
N ASN A 13 62.49 27.22 30.21
CA ASN A 13 63.76 26.55 29.82
C ASN A 13 63.71 24.99 29.85
N SER A 14 64.47 24.39 28.92
CA SER A 14 65.19 23.10 28.95
C SER A 14 64.51 21.74 29.30
N SER A 15 64.43 20.87 28.27
CA SER A 15 64.62 19.39 28.33
C SER A 15 66.10 19.02 28.57
N PRO A 16 66.53 17.77 28.93
CA PRO A 16 65.97 16.48 28.47
C PRO A 16 66.02 15.24 29.42
N ALA A 17 65.38 14.16 28.92
CA ALA A 17 65.71 12.74 29.05
C ALA A 17 65.65 12.02 30.42
N ARG A 18 64.69 11.09 30.56
CA ARG A 18 64.95 9.62 30.54
C ARG A 18 63.66 8.81 30.52
N THR A 19 63.59 7.89 29.56
CA THR A 19 62.53 6.91 29.32
C THR A 19 62.86 5.56 29.96
N ARG A 20 61.86 4.92 30.58
CA ARG A 20 61.66 3.49 30.94
C ARG A 20 60.34 3.46 31.73
N SER A 21 59.41 2.53 31.65
CA SER A 21 59.30 1.20 31.03
C SER A 21 57.81 0.78 31.12
N GLY A 22 57.38 -0.22 30.34
CA GLY A 22 56.13 -0.96 30.58
C GLY A 22 55.24 -0.99 29.34
N ARG A 23 55.50 -1.86 28.37
CA ARG A 23 54.89 -3.19 28.24
C ARG A 23 53.34 -3.15 28.31
N THR A 24 52.72 -3.17 27.15
CA THR A 24 51.40 -3.81 26.98
C THR A 24 51.47 -4.63 25.70
N ALA A 25 51.34 -5.93 25.87
CA ALA A 25 51.52 -6.94 24.85
C ALA A 25 50.30 -7.03 23.93
N VAL A 26 50.58 -7.12 22.63
CA VAL A 26 49.69 -7.64 21.60
C VAL A 26 49.50 -9.14 21.81
N LEU A 27 48.27 -9.63 21.77
CA LEU A 27 47.99 -11.06 21.61
C LEU A 27 46.95 -11.28 20.50
N LEU A 28 47.47 -11.82 19.40
CA LEU A 28 46.74 -12.43 18.31
C LEU A 28 46.51 -13.92 18.63
N ALA A 29 45.29 -14.38 18.32
CA ALA A 29 44.89 -15.71 17.82
C ALA A 29 45.36 -17.00 18.52
N ALA A 30 44.38 -17.84 18.89
CA ALA A 30 44.30 -19.24 18.42
C ALA A 30 42.95 -19.87 18.83
N ALA A 31 42.24 -20.39 17.82
CA ALA A 31 41.12 -21.30 17.99
C ALA A 31 41.64 -22.71 18.30
N PHE A 32 40.98 -23.44 19.20
CA PHE A 32 41.02 -24.90 19.21
C PHE A 32 39.63 -25.46 19.50
N VAL A 33 39.23 -26.34 18.59
CA VAL A 33 38.03 -27.16 18.55
C VAL A 33 38.02 -28.15 19.72
N SER A 34 36.87 -28.34 20.35
CA SER A 34 36.58 -29.58 21.09
C SER A 34 35.12 -29.96 20.91
N LEU A 35 34.95 -31.12 20.29
CA LEU A 35 33.72 -31.90 20.14
C LEU A 35 33.06 -32.14 21.50
N LEU A 36 31.74 -31.96 21.57
CA LEU A 36 30.88 -32.61 22.57
C LEU A 36 29.79 -33.37 21.83
N THR A 37 30.01 -34.68 21.73
CA THR A 37 29.04 -35.70 21.33
C THR A 37 28.03 -35.90 22.47
N ALA A 38 26.77 -35.57 22.25
CA ALA A 38 25.66 -36.03 23.10
C ALA A 38 25.04 -37.30 22.48
N PRO A 39 24.67 -38.32 23.29
CA PRO A 39 24.13 -39.57 22.77
C PRO A 39 22.69 -39.38 22.30
N VAL A 40 22.41 -39.87 21.09
CA VAL A 40 21.07 -40.09 20.57
C VAL A 40 20.46 -41.25 21.36
N SER A 41 19.47 -40.96 22.20
CA SER A 41 18.64 -41.98 22.82
C SER A 41 17.59 -42.42 21.80
N ALA A 42 17.73 -43.65 21.30
CA ALA A 42 16.73 -44.30 20.46
C ALA A 42 15.57 -44.79 21.33
N GLN A 43 14.39 -44.19 21.18
CA GLN A 43 13.15 -44.78 21.65
C GLN A 43 12.45 -45.51 20.50
N ASN A 44 12.02 -46.74 20.80
CA ASN A 44 11.40 -47.74 19.93
C ASN A 44 10.12 -47.24 19.23
N PRO A 45 9.74 -47.86 18.09
CA PRO A 45 8.68 -47.37 17.21
C PRO A 45 7.30 -47.68 17.81
N VAL A 46 6.47 -46.64 17.96
CA VAL A 46 5.06 -46.82 18.31
C VAL A 46 4.22 -46.74 17.04
N SER A 47 3.72 -47.92 16.68
CA SER A 47 2.51 -48.26 15.92
C SER A 47 1.78 -47.16 15.14
N ALA A 48 1.64 -47.40 13.84
CA ALA A 48 0.72 -46.70 12.95
C ALA A 48 -0.73 -46.84 13.43
N GLN A 49 -1.41 -45.70 13.66
CA GLN A 49 -2.87 -45.59 13.73
C GLN A 49 -3.32 -44.23 13.16
N ASN A 50 -4.17 -44.33 12.12
CA ASN A 50 -5.06 -43.35 11.48
C ASN A 50 -4.46 -42.10 10.78
N PRO A 51 -4.51 -42.04 9.44
CA PRO A 51 -4.28 -40.82 8.68
C PRO A 51 -5.63 -40.18 8.36
N ASP A 52 -6.23 -39.48 9.32
CA ASP A 52 -7.28 -38.51 9.02
C ASP A 52 -7.32 -37.49 10.16
N ILE A 53 -7.55 -36.23 9.79
CA ILE A 53 -7.43 -35.01 10.61
C ILE A 53 -6.02 -34.38 10.54
N PHE A 54 -5.65 -33.93 9.34
CA PHE A 54 -4.94 -32.65 9.24
C PHE A 54 -5.98 -31.56 8.95
N SER A 55 -6.44 -31.00 10.07
CA SER A 55 -6.93 -29.64 10.29
C SER A 55 -6.82 -28.73 9.08
N ALA A 56 -7.98 -28.27 8.60
CA ALA A 56 -8.08 -27.09 7.76
C ALA A 56 -7.21 -26.00 8.38
N THR A 57 -6.21 -25.55 7.64
CA THR A 57 -5.49 -24.32 7.96
C THR A 57 -6.56 -23.24 8.12
N PRO A 58 -6.60 -22.46 9.22
CA PRO A 58 -7.52 -21.34 9.30
C PRO A 58 -7.37 -20.52 8.02
N ALA A 59 -8.48 -20.28 7.33
CA ALA A 59 -8.47 -19.47 6.11
C ALA A 59 -7.72 -18.19 6.43
N SER A 60 -6.57 -17.98 5.78
CA SER A 60 -5.83 -16.73 5.91
C SER A 60 -6.80 -15.59 5.58
N GLU A 61 -6.79 -14.52 6.37
CA GLU A 61 -7.66 -13.38 6.07
C GLU A 61 -7.52 -12.95 4.61
N PRO A 62 -8.62 -12.52 3.95
CA PRO A 62 -8.57 -12.16 2.54
C PRO A 62 -7.50 -11.10 2.29
N GLN A 63 -6.67 -11.33 1.27
CA GLN A 63 -5.70 -10.34 0.81
C GLN A 63 -6.32 -9.55 -0.34
N TYR A 64 -6.19 -8.23 -0.30
CA TYR A 64 -6.79 -7.35 -1.32
C TYR A 64 -5.79 -6.76 -2.31
N ILE A 65 -4.50 -6.87 -1.98
CA ILE A 65 -3.39 -6.51 -2.84
C ILE A 65 -2.24 -7.48 -2.61
N ARG A 66 -1.55 -7.89 -3.69
CA ARG A 66 -0.41 -8.80 -3.57
C ARG A 66 0.64 -8.58 -4.65
N ILE A 67 1.85 -9.05 -4.38
CA ILE A 67 2.85 -9.28 -5.41
C ILE A 67 2.78 -10.73 -5.85
N ARG A 68 2.36 -10.97 -7.11
CA ARG A 68 2.46 -12.29 -7.72
C ARG A 68 3.91 -12.59 -8.06
N ARG A 69 4.33 -13.80 -7.73
CA ARG A 69 5.66 -14.35 -8.04
C ARG A 69 5.53 -15.55 -8.95
N ASN A 70 6.53 -15.76 -9.81
CA ASN A 70 6.62 -16.98 -10.62
C ASN A 70 7.27 -18.13 -9.82
N ASP A 71 7.44 -19.30 -10.44
CA ASP A 71 8.02 -20.50 -9.83
C ASP A 71 9.45 -20.29 -9.30
N ARG A 72 10.17 -19.31 -9.87
CA ARG A 72 11.51 -18.90 -9.43
C ARG A 72 11.48 -17.88 -8.29
N ARG A 73 10.31 -17.63 -7.70
CA ARG A 73 10.03 -16.64 -6.65
C ARG A 73 10.31 -15.19 -7.06
N LEU A 74 10.44 -14.91 -8.35
CA LEU A 74 10.65 -13.55 -8.86
C LEU A 74 9.32 -12.81 -8.90
N ALA A 75 9.29 -11.57 -8.40
CA ALA A 75 8.13 -10.69 -8.50
C ALA A 75 7.83 -10.37 -9.97
N VAL A 76 6.62 -10.68 -10.43
CA VAL A 76 6.20 -10.52 -11.83
C VAL A 76 5.06 -9.53 -12.01
N ALA A 77 4.17 -9.39 -11.03
CA ALA A 77 3.05 -8.46 -11.08
C ALA A 77 2.66 -7.95 -9.68
N LEU A 78 2.15 -6.72 -9.61
CA LEU A 78 1.34 -6.21 -8.51
C LEU A 78 -0.13 -6.40 -8.93
N GLU A 79 -0.92 -7.03 -8.07
CA GLU A 79 -2.32 -7.37 -8.36
C GLU A 79 -3.24 -6.84 -7.27
N THR A 80 -4.43 -6.38 -7.67
CA THR A 80 -5.56 -6.12 -6.76
C THR A 80 -6.59 -7.22 -6.90
N SER A 81 -7.31 -7.51 -5.82
CA SER A 81 -8.34 -8.56 -5.83
C SER A 81 -9.67 -8.04 -6.35
N VAL A 82 -10.46 -8.97 -6.90
CA VAL A 82 -11.92 -8.93 -6.90
C VAL A 82 -12.35 -9.99 -5.90
N SER A 83 -12.72 -9.57 -4.69
CA SER A 83 -13.03 -10.48 -3.59
C SER A 83 -14.54 -10.73 -3.52
N HIS A 84 -14.93 -12.02 -3.55
CA HIS A 84 -16.33 -12.43 -3.68
C HIS A 84 -16.98 -12.76 -2.34
N PHE A 85 -18.06 -12.06 -2.01
CA PHE A 85 -18.85 -12.26 -0.80
C PHE A 85 -20.26 -12.75 -1.13
N ARG A 86 -20.63 -13.94 -0.66
CA ARG A 86 -21.88 -14.66 -0.99
C ARG A 86 -22.46 -15.34 0.25
N ASN A 87 -23.57 -16.05 0.09
CA ASN A 87 -24.14 -16.94 1.12
C ASN A 87 -24.47 -16.20 2.42
N SER A 88 -25.01 -14.98 2.33
CA SER A 88 -25.51 -14.26 3.49
C SER A 88 -26.85 -14.84 3.93
N GLU A 89 -27.00 -15.13 5.22
CA GLU A 89 -28.31 -15.52 5.78
C GLU A 89 -29.32 -14.37 5.71
N LYS A 90 -28.83 -13.11 5.79
CA LYS A 90 -29.67 -11.90 5.73
C LYS A 90 -30.07 -11.54 4.30
N TYR A 91 -29.21 -11.87 3.34
CA TYR A 91 -29.37 -11.53 1.92
C TYR A 91 -29.07 -12.77 1.05
N PRO A 92 -29.91 -13.82 1.08
CA PRO A 92 -29.59 -15.13 0.50
C PRO A 92 -29.37 -15.13 -1.01
N ASP A 93 -30.07 -14.26 -1.73
CA ASP A 93 -29.97 -14.15 -3.19
C ASP A 93 -28.97 -13.07 -3.65
N ALA A 94 -28.32 -12.39 -2.71
CA ALA A 94 -27.43 -11.28 -3.02
C ALA A 94 -25.96 -11.70 -3.05
N GLU A 95 -25.20 -10.91 -3.79
CA GLU A 95 -23.81 -11.08 -4.10
C GLU A 95 -23.14 -9.71 -3.99
N VAL A 96 -22.05 -9.63 -3.22
CA VAL A 96 -21.24 -8.42 -3.08
C VAL A 96 -19.81 -8.73 -3.48
N ASP A 97 -19.26 -7.96 -4.42
CA ASP A 97 -17.84 -8.03 -4.79
C ASP A 97 -17.10 -6.77 -4.36
N LEU A 98 -15.95 -6.94 -3.72
CA LEU A 98 -15.00 -5.85 -3.46
C LEU A 98 -13.99 -5.81 -4.61
N ILE A 99 -14.08 -4.81 -5.49
CA ILE A 99 -13.21 -4.63 -6.66
C ILE A 99 -12.09 -3.64 -6.33
N GLY A 100 -10.90 -4.16 -6.02
CA GLY A 100 -9.80 -3.36 -5.51
C GLY A 100 -9.17 -2.49 -6.58
N ALA A 101 -8.97 -1.22 -6.25
CA ALA A 101 -8.26 -0.25 -7.07
C ALA A 101 -6.90 0.12 -6.47
N ILE A 102 -5.95 0.46 -7.34
CA ILE A 102 -4.84 1.37 -7.00
C ILE A 102 -4.93 2.60 -7.89
N HIS A 103 -4.53 3.76 -7.37
CA HIS A 103 -4.71 5.03 -8.08
C HIS A 103 -3.79 5.25 -9.28
N LEU A 104 -2.67 4.52 -9.34
CA LEU A 104 -1.73 4.51 -10.46
C LEU A 104 -1.57 3.09 -10.94
N GLY A 105 -1.75 2.84 -12.24
CA GLY A 105 -1.78 1.49 -12.81
C GLY A 105 -1.36 1.47 -14.28
N ASP A 106 -1.08 0.28 -14.81
CA ASP A 106 -0.89 0.12 -16.26
C ASP A 106 -2.21 0.38 -17.00
N PRO A 107 -2.21 0.88 -18.25
CA PRO A 107 -3.46 1.15 -18.98
C PRO A 107 -4.38 -0.08 -19.10
N GLU A 108 -3.81 -1.27 -19.31
CA GLU A 108 -4.60 -2.50 -19.46
C GLU A 108 -5.38 -2.87 -18.18
N TYR A 109 -4.87 -2.46 -17.02
CA TYR A 109 -5.55 -2.67 -15.73
C TYR A 109 -6.91 -1.97 -15.70
N TYR A 110 -6.96 -0.70 -16.09
CA TYR A 110 -8.21 0.07 -16.09
C TYR A 110 -9.14 -0.36 -17.22
N GLN A 111 -8.61 -0.85 -18.35
CA GLN A 111 -9.42 -1.46 -19.40
C GLN A 111 -10.15 -2.71 -18.88
N GLU A 112 -9.46 -3.57 -18.13
CA GLU A 112 -10.05 -4.77 -17.51
C GLU A 112 -11.11 -4.41 -16.47
N LEU A 113 -10.85 -3.40 -15.63
CA LEU A 113 -11.83 -2.87 -14.68
C LEU A 113 -13.08 -2.31 -15.40
N ASN A 114 -12.90 -1.49 -16.45
CA ASN A 114 -14.00 -0.94 -17.23
C ASN A 114 -14.84 -2.03 -17.91
N ALA A 115 -14.24 -3.15 -18.33
CA ALA A 115 -14.94 -4.30 -18.88
C ALA A 115 -15.67 -5.14 -17.82
N LEU A 116 -15.26 -5.04 -16.56
CA LEU A 116 -15.85 -5.75 -15.42
C LEU A 116 -17.12 -5.07 -14.91
N PHE A 117 -17.13 -3.74 -14.80
CA PHE A 117 -18.24 -2.99 -14.19
C PHE A 117 -19.64 -3.23 -14.78
N PRO A 118 -19.83 -3.38 -16.12
CA PRO A 118 -21.15 -3.63 -16.70
C PRO A 118 -21.78 -4.96 -16.29
N LYS A 119 -21.02 -5.87 -15.66
CA LYS A 119 -21.52 -7.17 -15.19
C LYS A 119 -22.30 -7.08 -13.88
N TYR A 120 -22.36 -5.92 -13.23
CA TYR A 120 -23.03 -5.70 -11.96
C TYR A 120 -24.28 -4.86 -12.14
N ASP A 121 -25.29 -5.13 -11.32
CA ASP A 121 -26.51 -4.32 -11.26
C ASP A 121 -26.18 -2.90 -10.80
N VAL A 122 -25.27 -2.79 -9.83
CA VAL A 122 -24.80 -1.53 -9.23
C VAL A 122 -23.31 -1.63 -8.89
N VAL A 123 -22.58 -0.54 -9.16
CA VAL A 123 -21.20 -0.33 -8.73
C VAL A 123 -21.16 0.88 -7.78
N LEU A 124 -20.87 0.62 -6.51
CA LEU A 124 -20.67 1.63 -5.48
C LEU A 124 -19.25 2.17 -5.60
N PHE A 125 -19.10 3.46 -5.87
CA PHE A 125 -17.77 4.03 -6.14
C PHE A 125 -17.32 5.05 -5.09
N GLU A 126 -16.01 5.03 -4.87
CA GLU A 126 -15.26 5.95 -4.02
C GLU A 126 -15.00 7.29 -4.73
N ALA A 127 -15.41 8.39 -4.11
CA ALA A 127 -14.99 9.75 -4.48
C ALA A 127 -15.48 10.75 -3.43
N VAL A 128 -14.57 11.39 -2.69
CA VAL A 128 -14.93 12.57 -1.88
C VAL A 128 -15.17 13.75 -2.83
N MET A 129 -16.40 14.24 -2.86
CA MET A 129 -16.86 15.30 -3.77
C MET A 129 -17.70 16.32 -3.01
N PRO A 130 -17.74 17.60 -3.44
CA PRO A 130 -18.63 18.60 -2.84
C PRO A 130 -20.08 18.13 -2.83
N GLU A 131 -20.82 18.43 -1.75
CA GLU A 131 -22.22 18.00 -1.60
C GLU A 131 -23.08 18.38 -2.82
N GLU A 132 -22.91 19.61 -3.32
CA GLU A 132 -23.66 20.07 -4.50
C GLU A 132 -23.35 19.25 -5.76
N ALA A 133 -22.10 18.83 -5.95
CA ALA A 133 -21.72 17.98 -7.08
C ALA A 133 -22.38 16.60 -6.97
N VAL A 134 -22.44 16.02 -5.77
CA VAL A 134 -23.15 14.76 -5.50
C VAL A 134 -24.65 14.92 -5.78
N ARG A 135 -25.27 16.01 -5.31
CA ARG A 135 -26.71 16.30 -5.51
C ARG A 135 -27.07 16.47 -6.99
N GLN A 136 -26.17 17.02 -7.79
CA GLN A 136 -26.32 17.15 -9.24
C GLN A 136 -25.99 15.86 -10.00
N GLY A 137 -25.59 14.78 -9.30
CA GLY A 137 -25.21 13.52 -9.93
C GLY A 137 -23.92 13.61 -10.74
N MET A 138 -23.04 14.57 -10.43
CA MET A 138 -21.73 14.67 -11.05
C MET A 138 -20.88 13.46 -10.71
N ARG A 139 -19.96 13.12 -11.63
CA ARG A 139 -19.05 11.99 -11.48
C ARG A 139 -17.62 12.38 -11.81
N PRO A 140 -16.62 11.72 -11.21
CA PRO A 140 -15.22 11.97 -11.55
C PRO A 140 -14.98 11.78 -13.06
N GLY A 141 -14.22 12.69 -13.66
CA GLY A 141 -13.85 12.61 -15.09
C GLY A 141 -14.97 12.94 -16.09
N ALA A 142 -16.22 13.13 -15.66
CA ALA A 142 -17.35 13.39 -16.57
C ALA A 142 -17.31 14.77 -17.25
N ALA A 143 -16.54 15.71 -16.73
CA ALA A 143 -16.33 17.00 -17.36
C ALA A 143 -15.10 16.95 -18.28
N LYS A 144 -15.34 16.76 -19.59
CA LYS A 144 -14.34 17.10 -20.61
C LYS A 144 -13.93 18.56 -20.41
N GLY A 145 -12.71 18.78 -19.91
CA GLY A 145 -12.17 20.13 -19.73
C GLY A 145 -12.40 20.79 -18.36
N ALA A 146 -12.92 20.08 -17.35
CA ALA A 146 -12.72 20.53 -15.98
C ALA A 146 -11.28 20.22 -15.58
N GLY A 147 -10.35 21.07 -16.01
CA GLY A 147 -9.21 21.33 -15.15
C GLY A 147 -9.78 21.58 -13.75
N ARG A 148 -9.19 20.97 -12.72
CA ARG A 148 -9.44 21.44 -11.36
C ARG A 148 -9.42 22.96 -11.41
N PRO A 149 -10.44 23.67 -10.90
CA PRO A 149 -10.34 25.10 -10.76
C PRO A 149 -8.95 25.38 -10.18
N ALA A 150 -8.18 26.24 -10.83
CA ALA A 150 -6.97 26.75 -10.20
C ALA A 150 -7.40 27.19 -8.81
N LEU A 151 -6.79 26.61 -7.77
CA LEU A 151 -7.17 26.86 -6.39
C LEU A 151 -7.15 28.38 -6.22
N ALA A 152 -8.33 28.97 -6.10
CA ALA A 152 -8.45 30.41 -6.10
C ALA A 152 -7.69 30.92 -4.89
N ASP A 153 -6.80 31.89 -5.11
CA ASP A 153 -5.86 32.46 -4.13
C ASP A 153 -6.54 33.11 -2.91
N GLN A 154 -7.87 32.99 -2.77
CA GLN A 154 -8.71 33.68 -1.81
C GLN A 154 -9.53 32.76 -0.88
N GLU A 155 -9.54 31.44 -1.09
CA GLU A 155 -10.12 30.52 -0.10
C GLU A 155 -9.09 30.20 0.98
N GLU A 156 -9.49 30.23 2.26
CA GLU A 156 -8.65 29.76 3.36
C GLU A 156 -8.36 28.27 3.15
N TRP A 157 -7.07 27.92 3.04
CA TRP A 157 -6.62 26.55 2.86
C TRP A 157 -6.55 25.86 4.21
N ASP A 158 -7.52 25.00 4.49
CA ASP A 158 -7.42 24.09 5.63
C ASP A 158 -6.52 22.86 5.33
N ASP A 159 -6.19 22.13 6.38
CA ASP A 159 -5.26 20.99 6.34
C ASP A 159 -5.76 19.82 5.46
N ALA A 160 -7.08 19.64 5.33
CA ALA A 160 -7.67 18.60 4.50
C ALA A 160 -7.50 18.94 3.01
N LYS A 161 -7.76 20.19 2.61
CA LYS A 161 -7.54 20.69 1.25
C LYS A 161 -6.08 20.59 0.83
N ILE A 162 -5.15 20.94 1.74
CA ILE A 162 -3.70 20.76 1.53
C ILE A 162 -3.37 19.28 1.31
N GLY A 163 -3.97 18.39 2.09
CA GLY A 163 -3.81 16.95 1.94
C GLY A 163 -4.26 16.42 0.58
N PHE A 164 -5.46 16.80 0.13
CA PHE A 164 -5.98 16.43 -1.19
C PHE A 164 -5.08 16.95 -2.31
N ALA A 165 -4.60 18.18 -2.21
CA ALA A 165 -3.65 18.75 -3.17
C ALA A 165 -2.33 17.96 -3.18
N ALA A 166 -1.77 17.63 -2.01
CA ALA A 166 -0.53 16.87 -1.88
C ALA A 166 -0.65 15.45 -2.45
N ILE A 167 -1.73 14.72 -2.14
CA ILE A 167 -2.01 13.40 -2.72
C ILE A 167 -2.04 13.51 -4.24
N SER A 168 -2.73 14.50 -4.76
CA SER A 168 -2.89 14.66 -6.20
C SER A 168 -1.60 15.03 -6.91
N VAL A 169 -0.77 15.89 -6.31
CA VAL A 169 0.55 16.25 -6.85
C VAL A 169 1.48 15.05 -6.82
N LEU A 170 1.51 14.28 -5.73
CA LEU A 170 2.29 13.04 -5.65
C LEU A 170 1.83 12.03 -6.71
N GLN A 171 0.52 11.84 -6.85
CA GLN A 171 -0.05 10.93 -7.84
C GLN A 171 0.24 11.37 -9.28
N LEU A 172 0.11 12.66 -9.61
CA LEU A 172 0.38 13.19 -10.95
C LEU A 172 1.87 13.18 -11.29
N GLY A 173 2.75 13.53 -10.35
CA GLY A 173 4.21 13.51 -10.57
C GLY A 173 4.79 12.10 -10.74
N MET A 174 4.17 11.09 -10.11
CA MET A 174 4.58 9.68 -10.27
C MET A 174 4.17 9.08 -11.62
N LYS A 175 3.13 9.63 -12.25
CA LYS A 175 2.62 9.18 -13.56
C LYS A 175 3.72 9.19 -14.63
N ASP A 176 4.39 10.33 -14.79
CA ASP A 176 5.36 10.55 -15.86
C ASP A 176 6.66 9.76 -15.63
N VAL A 177 7.01 9.50 -14.37
CA VAL A 177 8.20 8.70 -14.00
C VAL A 177 7.95 7.21 -14.19
N LEU A 178 6.73 6.72 -13.96
CA LEU A 178 6.39 5.30 -14.00
C LEU A 178 5.73 4.85 -15.31
N GLY A 179 5.34 5.80 -16.18
CA GLY A 179 4.64 5.52 -17.44
C GLY A 179 3.25 4.91 -17.22
N MET A 180 2.58 5.32 -16.14
CA MET A 180 1.31 4.75 -15.68
C MET A 180 0.14 5.69 -15.98
N GLU A 181 -1.08 5.21 -15.78
CA GLU A 181 -2.30 6.01 -15.84
C GLU A 181 -2.89 6.24 -14.45
N PHE A 182 -3.53 7.39 -14.30
CA PHE A 182 -4.24 7.76 -13.08
C PHE A 182 -5.69 7.29 -13.15
N GLN A 183 -6.16 6.62 -12.11
CA GLN A 183 -7.48 5.98 -12.06
C GLN A 183 -8.62 6.90 -12.50
N LEU A 184 -8.70 8.13 -11.98
CA LEU A 184 -9.80 9.05 -12.30
C LEU A 184 -9.83 9.49 -13.77
N ALA A 185 -8.72 9.34 -14.50
CA ALA A 185 -8.66 9.61 -15.93
C ALA A 185 -8.94 8.38 -16.80
N ALA A 186 -8.66 7.17 -16.27
CA ALA A 186 -8.71 5.93 -17.03
C ALA A 186 -10.00 5.11 -16.80
N VAL A 187 -10.64 5.25 -15.64
CA VAL A 187 -11.92 4.61 -15.34
C VAL A 187 -13.08 5.44 -15.89
N ASP A 188 -14.00 4.78 -16.59
CA ASP A 188 -15.24 5.41 -17.06
C ASP A 188 -16.33 5.30 -15.99
N TYR A 189 -16.56 6.40 -15.28
CA TYR A 189 -17.63 6.50 -14.27
C TYR A 189 -19.00 6.85 -14.88
N THR A 190 -19.10 7.10 -16.19
CA THR A 190 -20.36 7.52 -16.83
C THR A 190 -21.47 6.46 -16.91
N PRO A 191 -21.24 5.14 -16.81
CA PRO A 191 -22.33 4.17 -16.81
C PRO A 191 -23.37 4.43 -15.72
N HIS A 192 -24.65 4.16 -16.02
CA HIS A 192 -25.76 4.46 -15.13
C HIS A 192 -25.78 3.61 -13.85
N ASN A 193 -25.14 2.44 -13.87
CA ASN A 193 -25.03 1.55 -12.72
C ASN A 193 -24.00 2.03 -11.68
N PHE A 194 -23.24 3.12 -11.95
CA PHE A 194 -22.39 3.76 -10.96
C PHE A 194 -23.19 4.63 -10.00
N VAL A 195 -23.12 4.29 -8.71
CA VAL A 195 -23.77 4.99 -7.61
C VAL A 195 -22.70 5.51 -6.66
N HIS A 196 -22.73 6.81 -6.37
CA HIS A 196 -21.81 7.41 -5.40
C HIS A 196 -22.09 6.83 -4.01
N ALA A 197 -21.02 6.36 -3.35
CA ALA A 197 -21.14 5.66 -2.08
C ALA A 197 -20.12 6.14 -1.05
N ASP A 198 -19.68 7.40 -1.14
CA ASP A 198 -18.63 7.95 -0.28
C ASP A 198 -19.12 9.19 0.47
N MET A 199 -18.27 9.74 1.33
CA MET A 199 -18.53 11.01 2.00
C MET A 199 -18.53 12.16 1.00
N THR A 200 -19.32 13.19 1.27
CA THR A 200 -19.09 14.51 0.65
C THR A 200 -17.82 15.15 1.22
N ALA A 201 -17.29 16.18 0.56
CA ALA A 201 -16.14 16.94 1.06
C ALA A 201 -16.43 17.53 2.45
N GLU A 202 -17.63 18.04 2.66
CA GLU A 202 -18.10 18.63 3.91
C GLU A 202 -18.25 17.56 5.02
N GLU A 203 -18.79 16.38 4.69
CA GLU A 203 -18.85 15.24 5.63
C GLU A 203 -17.45 14.77 6.03
N PHE A 204 -16.53 14.71 5.06
CA PHE A 204 -15.14 14.32 5.29
C PHE A 204 -14.40 15.31 6.19
N GLU A 205 -14.51 16.62 5.91
CA GLU A 205 -13.91 17.69 6.72
C GLU A 205 -14.49 17.71 8.13
N ALA A 206 -15.82 17.56 8.27
CA ALA A 206 -16.48 17.51 9.57
C ALA A 206 -16.00 16.30 10.39
N SER A 207 -15.84 15.13 9.75
CA SER A 207 -15.36 13.92 10.41
C SER A 207 -13.89 14.04 10.85
N MET A 208 -13.00 14.56 10.00
CA MET A 208 -11.60 14.86 10.37
C MET A 208 -11.55 15.79 11.59
N LYS A 209 -12.34 16.87 11.58
CA LYS A 209 -12.41 17.83 12.69
C LYS A 209 -12.95 17.21 13.97
N GLN A 210 -14.02 16.42 13.89
CA GLN A 210 -14.61 15.73 15.05
C GLN A 210 -13.63 14.76 15.68
N ARG A 211 -12.83 14.07 14.87
CA ARG A 211 -11.82 13.10 15.31
C ARG A 211 -10.49 13.75 15.73
N GLY A 212 -10.35 15.06 15.53
CA GLY A 212 -9.09 15.78 15.77
C GLY A 212 -7.96 15.28 14.86
N GLU A 213 -8.31 14.77 13.68
CA GLU A 213 -7.37 14.27 12.69
C GLU A 213 -6.85 15.41 11.82
N SER A 214 -5.55 15.33 11.51
CA SER A 214 -4.88 16.23 10.58
C SER A 214 -4.15 15.39 9.55
N PHE A 215 -4.44 15.64 8.28
CA PHE A 215 -3.82 14.93 7.17
C PHE A 215 -2.31 15.11 7.17
N SER A 216 -1.80 16.33 7.37
CA SER A 216 -0.35 16.58 7.40
C SER A 216 0.34 15.81 8.53
N GLN A 217 -0.29 15.72 9.71
CA GLN A 217 0.21 14.92 10.82
C GLN A 217 0.16 13.42 10.53
N MET A 218 -0.93 12.94 9.91
CA MET A 218 -1.04 11.54 9.48
C MET A 218 0.04 11.19 8.46
N LEU A 219 0.27 12.04 7.45
CA LEU A 219 1.31 11.86 6.46
C LEU A 219 2.70 11.83 7.11
N LEU A 220 3.00 12.76 8.02
CA LEU A 220 4.27 12.77 8.74
C LEU A 220 4.46 11.51 9.59
N SER A 221 3.39 11.02 10.22
CA SER A 221 3.37 9.76 10.97
C SER A 221 3.69 8.57 10.05
N GLU A 222 3.07 8.48 8.88
CA GLU A 222 3.37 7.43 7.90
C GLU A 222 4.81 7.49 7.38
N MET A 223 5.33 8.69 7.09
CA MET A 223 6.73 8.87 6.72
C MET A 223 7.67 8.42 7.84
N SER A 224 7.36 8.76 9.10
CA SER A 224 8.13 8.33 10.27
C SER A 224 8.11 6.81 10.45
N LYS A 225 6.94 6.17 10.31
CA LYS A 225 6.79 4.70 10.32
C LYS A 225 7.62 4.06 9.21
N SER A 226 7.62 4.64 8.01
CA SER A 226 8.42 4.15 6.88
C SER A 226 9.92 4.22 7.17
N MET A 227 10.42 5.36 7.66
CA MET A 227 11.83 5.54 8.04
C MET A 227 12.26 4.59 9.16
N SER A 228 11.44 4.43 10.20
CA SER A 228 11.73 3.50 11.30
C SER A 228 11.75 2.05 10.82
N ASN A 229 10.82 1.65 9.96
CA ASN A 229 10.78 0.32 9.37
C ASN A 229 11.97 0.07 8.44
N GLN A 230 12.44 1.10 7.75
CA GLN A 230 13.64 1.07 6.94
C GLN A 230 14.90 0.87 7.79
N GLN A 231 14.99 1.46 8.98
CA GLN A 231 16.10 1.20 9.93
C GLN A 231 16.07 -0.22 10.52
N LYS A 232 14.90 -0.84 10.65
CA LYS A 232 14.76 -2.24 11.09
C LYS A 232 15.14 -3.24 9.99
N ALA A 233 15.10 -2.84 8.72
CA ALA A 233 15.58 -3.66 7.62
C ALA A 233 17.11 -3.76 7.66
N ASN A 234 17.67 -4.91 7.28
CA ASN A 234 19.12 -5.12 7.28
C ASN A 234 19.82 -4.06 6.39
N PRO A 235 20.69 -3.20 6.95
CA PRO A 235 21.36 -2.14 6.20
C PRO A 235 22.15 -2.66 4.99
N LEU A 236 22.69 -3.88 5.09
CA LEU A 236 23.42 -4.54 4.01
C LEU A 236 22.49 -4.93 2.85
N ALA A 237 21.30 -5.46 3.15
CA ALA A 237 20.32 -5.85 2.14
C ALA A 237 19.77 -4.62 1.40
N MET A 238 19.48 -3.54 2.14
CA MET A 238 19.01 -2.29 1.57
C MET A 238 20.07 -1.60 0.71
N ASN A 239 21.32 -1.52 1.18
CA ASN A 239 22.41 -0.95 0.38
C ASN A 239 22.69 -1.78 -0.88
N LEU A 240 22.58 -3.10 -0.79
CA LEU A 240 22.72 -3.97 -1.96
C LEU A 240 21.60 -3.75 -2.97
N ASP A 241 20.34 -3.61 -2.54
CA ASP A 241 19.21 -3.31 -3.41
C ASP A 241 19.34 -1.94 -4.10
N ILE A 242 19.82 -0.91 -3.38
CA ILE A 242 20.06 0.43 -3.95
C ILE A 242 21.22 0.38 -4.97
N ILE A 243 22.33 -0.28 -4.64
CA ILE A 243 23.48 -0.40 -5.55
C ILE A 243 23.09 -1.23 -6.79
N MET A 244 22.43 -2.37 -6.61
CA MET A 244 22.00 -3.24 -7.71
C MET A 244 20.95 -2.56 -8.59
N SER A 245 20.00 -1.81 -8.01
CA SER A 245 19.04 -1.03 -8.80
C SER A 245 19.73 0.11 -9.57
N ALA A 246 20.71 0.80 -8.97
CA ALA A 246 21.49 1.84 -9.63
C ALA A 246 22.42 1.31 -10.73
N VAL A 247 22.85 0.05 -10.70
CA VAL A 247 23.75 -0.52 -11.73
C VAL A 247 23.01 -1.38 -12.76
N SER A 248 21.76 -1.76 -12.50
CA SER A 248 20.96 -2.55 -13.44
C SER A 248 20.62 -1.79 -14.73
N ALA A 249 20.62 -2.49 -15.86
CA ALA A 249 20.02 -2.01 -17.11
C ALA A 249 18.47 -1.91 -17.03
N ASP A 250 17.89 -2.25 -15.86
CA ASP A 250 16.47 -2.48 -15.57
C ASP A 250 15.95 -1.53 -14.47
N ARG A 251 16.56 -0.33 -14.33
CA ARG A 251 16.36 0.58 -13.20
C ARG A 251 14.87 0.91 -12.94
N SER A 252 14.09 1.13 -14.01
CA SER A 252 12.66 1.43 -13.92
C SER A 252 11.87 0.28 -13.30
N TRP A 253 12.15 -0.96 -13.70
CA TRP A 253 11.47 -2.14 -13.15
C TRP A 253 11.95 -2.46 -11.73
N ALA A 254 13.21 -2.18 -11.40
CA ALA A 254 13.69 -2.24 -10.01
C ALA A 254 12.92 -1.25 -9.12
N ALA A 255 12.75 0.00 -9.58
CA ALA A 255 11.93 0.99 -8.88
C ALA A 255 10.46 0.55 -8.76
N ARG A 256 9.85 0.00 -9.82
CA ARG A 256 8.47 -0.55 -9.76
C ARG A 256 8.34 -1.66 -8.72
N ARG A 257 9.32 -2.57 -8.62
CA ARG A 257 9.32 -3.66 -7.60
C ARG A 257 9.41 -3.13 -6.18
N ILE A 258 10.27 -2.14 -5.93
CA ILE A 258 10.40 -1.50 -4.60
C ILE A 258 9.10 -0.79 -4.25
N ALA A 259 8.57 0.04 -5.14
CA ALA A 259 7.31 0.75 -4.93
C ALA A 259 6.15 -0.22 -4.71
N ALA A 260 6.01 -1.29 -5.51
CA ALA A 260 4.99 -2.31 -5.32
C ALA A 260 5.02 -2.95 -3.93
N SER A 261 6.22 -3.21 -3.37
CA SER A 261 6.34 -3.75 -2.01
C SER A 261 5.82 -2.79 -0.94
N GLN A 262 5.99 -1.48 -1.13
CA GLN A 262 5.47 -0.46 -0.22
C GLN A 262 3.95 -0.34 -0.34
N ILE A 263 3.40 -0.44 -1.56
CA ILE A 263 1.94 -0.40 -1.78
C ILE A 263 1.27 -1.61 -1.12
N VAL A 264 1.82 -2.83 -1.28
CA VAL A 264 1.27 -4.02 -0.60
C VAL A 264 1.23 -3.83 0.90
N LYS A 265 2.32 -3.33 1.49
CA LYS A 265 2.40 -3.08 2.93
C LYS A 265 1.39 -2.02 3.39
N ALA A 266 1.20 -0.95 2.62
CA ALA A 266 0.19 0.07 2.92
C ALA A 266 -1.24 -0.49 2.82
N GLY A 267 -1.47 -1.46 1.92
CA GLY A 267 -2.75 -2.15 1.74
C GLY A 267 -3.12 -3.15 2.85
N GLU A 268 -2.27 -3.37 3.85
CA GLU A 268 -2.58 -4.22 5.02
C GLU A 268 -3.61 -3.58 5.97
N GLY A 269 -4.09 -2.36 5.68
CA GLY A 269 -5.21 -1.72 6.39
C GLY A 269 -4.82 -0.93 7.64
N THR A 270 -3.51 -0.78 7.91
CA THR A 270 -3.00 0.02 9.03
C THR A 270 -2.51 1.42 8.60
N ALA A 271 -2.47 1.67 7.29
CA ALA A 271 -2.05 2.94 6.72
C ALA A 271 -3.04 4.05 7.12
N PHE A 272 -2.50 5.19 7.55
CA PHE A 272 -3.27 6.35 8.00
C PHE A 272 -4.16 6.09 9.22
N GLY A 273 -4.03 4.94 9.90
CA GLY A 273 -4.76 4.66 11.13
C GLY A 273 -4.27 5.55 12.29
N GLY A 274 -5.23 6.08 13.05
CA GLY A 274 -5.02 6.71 14.34
C GLY A 274 -4.56 5.72 15.41
N LYS A 275 -4.47 6.16 16.67
CA LYS A 275 -4.02 5.31 17.78
C LYS A 275 -4.95 4.12 18.06
N ASP A 276 -6.22 4.27 17.74
CA ASP A 276 -7.26 3.26 17.85
C ASP A 276 -7.32 2.33 16.62
N GLY A 277 -6.45 2.53 15.64
CA GLY A 277 -6.42 1.77 14.39
C GLY A 277 -7.48 2.20 13.37
N THR A 278 -8.22 3.28 13.61
CA THR A 278 -9.26 3.78 12.70
C THR A 278 -8.90 5.15 12.12
N SER A 279 -9.56 5.57 11.03
CA SER A 279 -9.36 6.91 10.46
C SER A 279 -10.56 7.40 9.67
N THR A 280 -10.66 8.71 9.48
CA THR A 280 -11.60 9.31 8.53
C THR A 280 -11.32 8.82 7.11
N ILE A 281 -10.04 8.70 6.73
CA ILE A 281 -9.58 8.33 5.38
C ILE A 281 -10.08 6.94 4.96
N ILE A 282 -10.19 6.01 5.91
CA ILE A 282 -10.60 4.62 5.62
C ILE A 282 -11.91 4.28 6.32
N THR A 283 -11.92 4.27 7.65
CA THR A 283 -12.98 3.65 8.46
C THR A 283 -14.31 4.40 8.32
N GLU A 284 -14.29 5.73 8.45
CA GLU A 284 -15.53 6.51 8.39
C GLU A 284 -16.12 6.54 6.97
N ARG A 285 -15.25 6.61 5.95
CA ARG A 285 -15.67 6.49 4.54
C ARG A 285 -16.24 5.11 4.23
N ASN A 286 -15.67 4.05 4.79
CA ASN A 286 -16.22 2.70 4.68
C ASN A 286 -17.62 2.61 5.27
N LEU A 287 -17.87 3.23 6.44
CA LEU A 287 -19.19 3.25 7.05
C LEU A 287 -20.22 3.90 6.11
N LYS A 288 -19.88 5.05 5.50
CA LYS A 288 -20.75 5.71 4.51
C LYS A 288 -21.07 4.80 3.32
N CYS A 289 -20.08 4.08 2.79
CA CYS A 289 -20.28 3.13 1.71
C CYS A 289 -21.22 1.98 2.11
N LEU A 290 -21.09 1.47 3.34
CA LEU A 290 -21.90 0.37 3.84
C LEU A 290 -23.35 0.78 4.10
N GLU A 291 -23.61 2.05 4.48
CA GLU A 291 -24.97 2.59 4.51
C GLU A 291 -25.63 2.55 3.13
N VAL A 292 -24.90 2.97 2.09
CA VAL A 292 -25.38 2.91 0.70
C VAL A 292 -25.56 1.45 0.25
N LEU A 293 -24.63 0.55 0.58
CA LEU A 293 -24.76 -0.88 0.31
C LEU A 293 -26.05 -1.45 0.91
N GLN A 294 -26.36 -1.13 2.17
CA GLN A 294 -27.57 -1.59 2.83
C GLN A 294 -28.84 -1.15 2.09
N TYR A 295 -28.85 0.05 1.53
CA TYR A 295 -29.95 0.52 0.70
C TYR A 295 -30.04 -0.23 -0.64
N GLN A 296 -28.92 -0.45 -1.31
CA GLN A 296 -28.87 -1.07 -2.63
C GLN A 296 -29.20 -2.57 -2.59
N LEU A 297 -28.82 -3.28 -1.52
CA LEU A 297 -29.18 -4.68 -1.30
C LEU A 297 -30.69 -4.94 -1.24
N LYS A 298 -31.51 -3.90 -0.96
CA LYS A 298 -32.97 -4.02 -1.01
C LYS A 298 -33.51 -4.15 -2.44
N LYS A 299 -32.76 -3.71 -3.44
CA LYS A 299 -33.21 -3.54 -4.83
C LYS A 299 -32.44 -4.39 -5.82
N HIS A 300 -31.19 -4.70 -5.52
CA HIS A 300 -30.26 -5.34 -6.44
C HIS A 300 -29.75 -6.66 -5.86
N ARG A 301 -29.19 -7.50 -6.71
CA ARG A 301 -28.67 -8.82 -6.30
C ARG A 301 -27.19 -8.91 -6.53
N ARG A 302 -26.65 -8.31 -7.60
CA ARG A 302 -25.22 -8.36 -7.91
C ARG A 302 -24.60 -6.96 -7.80
N ILE A 303 -23.97 -6.68 -6.66
CA ILE A 303 -23.44 -5.37 -6.31
C ILE A 303 -21.91 -5.43 -6.25
N ALA A 304 -21.23 -4.47 -6.87
CA ALA A 304 -19.81 -4.25 -6.67
C ALA A 304 -19.56 -3.02 -5.80
N ILE A 305 -18.49 -3.07 -5.02
CA ILE A 305 -17.92 -1.89 -4.36
C ILE A 305 -16.55 -1.67 -4.97
N PHE A 306 -16.36 -0.56 -5.68
CA PHE A 306 -15.13 -0.18 -6.36
C PHE A 306 -14.41 0.93 -5.59
N TYR A 307 -13.42 0.53 -4.79
CA TYR A 307 -12.69 1.36 -3.84
C TYR A 307 -11.19 1.04 -3.90
N GLY A 308 -10.36 1.93 -3.39
CA GLY A 308 -8.95 1.66 -3.17
C GLY A 308 -8.76 0.40 -2.31
N ALA A 309 -7.88 -0.53 -2.74
CA ALA A 309 -7.71 -1.83 -2.08
C ALA A 309 -7.32 -1.73 -0.58
N GLY A 310 -6.75 -0.60 -0.15
CA GLY A 310 -6.44 -0.31 1.25
C GLY A 310 -7.68 -0.15 2.16
N HIS A 311 -8.87 0.05 1.60
CA HIS A 311 -10.13 0.11 2.35
C HIS A 311 -10.64 -1.25 2.80
N TYR A 312 -10.28 -2.32 2.09
CA TYR A 312 -10.92 -3.62 2.22
C TYR A 312 -10.54 -4.48 3.42
N PRO A 313 -9.38 -4.32 4.07
CA PRO A 313 -9.15 -4.96 5.36
C PRO A 313 -10.23 -4.62 6.39
N ASP A 314 -10.66 -3.35 6.48
CA ASP A 314 -11.79 -2.94 7.33
C ASP A 314 -13.14 -3.30 6.69
N MET A 315 -13.36 -2.95 5.43
CA MET A 315 -14.66 -3.12 4.78
C MET A 315 -15.07 -4.60 4.66
N GLY A 316 -14.13 -5.49 4.31
CA GLY A 316 -14.38 -6.92 4.22
C GLY A 316 -14.78 -7.52 5.56
N GLN A 317 -14.13 -7.11 6.66
CA GLN A 317 -14.51 -7.56 8.00
C GLN A 317 -15.94 -7.14 8.37
N ARG A 318 -16.37 -5.93 7.97
CA ARG A 318 -17.74 -5.44 8.18
C ARG A 318 -18.75 -6.19 7.31
N ILE A 319 -18.42 -6.50 6.06
CA ILE A 319 -19.28 -7.33 5.20
C ILE A 319 -19.51 -8.71 5.82
N LEU A 320 -18.47 -9.31 6.41
CA LEU A 320 -18.60 -10.59 7.11
C LEU A 320 -19.47 -10.46 8.38
N LYS A 321 -19.16 -9.49 9.24
CA LYS A 321 -19.77 -9.37 10.58
C LYS A 321 -21.17 -8.76 10.56
N ASP A 322 -21.34 -7.67 9.82
CA ASP A 322 -22.53 -6.82 9.91
C ASP A 322 -23.58 -7.23 8.87
N PHE A 323 -23.14 -7.65 7.69
CA PHE A 323 -24.01 -8.09 6.59
C PHE A 323 -24.16 -9.60 6.49
N GLY A 324 -23.34 -10.37 7.21
CA GLY A 324 -23.44 -11.82 7.31
C GLY A 324 -23.02 -12.58 6.05
N PHE A 325 -22.38 -11.92 5.09
CA PHE A 325 -21.82 -12.60 3.92
C PHE A 325 -20.61 -13.45 4.30
N LYS A 326 -20.26 -14.39 3.43
CA LYS A 326 -19.06 -15.22 3.53
C LYS A 326 -18.15 -14.92 2.34
N HIS A 327 -16.85 -14.80 2.61
CA HIS A 327 -15.85 -14.77 1.55
C HIS A 327 -15.80 -16.14 0.86
N THR A 328 -15.89 -16.14 -0.47
CA THR A 328 -16.02 -17.37 -1.28
C THR A 328 -14.88 -17.55 -2.28
N GLY A 329 -14.05 -16.53 -2.49
CA GLY A 329 -12.90 -16.58 -3.37
C GLY A 329 -12.43 -15.19 -3.79
N ASP A 330 -11.32 -15.18 -4.52
CA ASP A 330 -10.71 -13.97 -5.08
C ASP A 330 -10.28 -14.22 -6.52
N ASP A 331 -10.72 -13.36 -7.42
CA ASP A 331 -10.07 -13.16 -8.72
C ASP A 331 -9.00 -12.07 -8.58
N TRP A 332 -8.01 -12.04 -9.49
CA TRP A 332 -6.87 -11.13 -9.39
C TRP A 332 -6.62 -10.41 -10.71
N ILE A 333 -6.60 -9.08 -10.65
CA ILE A 333 -6.36 -8.22 -11.80
C ILE A 333 -4.94 -7.66 -11.69
N THR A 334 -4.14 -7.80 -12.75
CA THR A 334 -2.77 -7.27 -12.77
C THR A 334 -2.81 -5.76 -12.92
N ALA A 335 -2.43 -5.05 -11.87
CA ALA A 335 -2.36 -3.60 -11.86
C ALA A 335 -1.03 -3.10 -12.43
N TRP A 336 0.10 -3.67 -11.96
CA TRP A 336 1.43 -3.38 -12.51
C TRP A 336 2.10 -4.65 -12.99
N LYS A 337 2.65 -4.62 -14.20
CA LYS A 337 3.77 -5.49 -14.57
C LYS A 337 4.98 -5.08 -13.71
N LEU A 338 5.80 -6.04 -13.27
CA LEU A 338 7.00 -5.78 -12.44
C LEU A 338 8.30 -6.21 -13.12
N ARG A 339 8.22 -6.63 -14.38
CA ARG A 339 9.36 -7.02 -15.22
C ARG A 339 9.08 -6.64 -16.66
N ALA A 340 10.15 -6.38 -17.41
CA ALA A 340 10.07 -6.23 -18.85
C ALA A 340 9.45 -7.49 -19.50
N PRO A 341 8.64 -7.33 -20.55
CA PRO A 341 8.23 -8.47 -21.37
C PRO A 341 9.47 -9.20 -21.89
N GLU A 342 9.43 -10.53 -21.90
CA GLU A 342 10.52 -11.32 -22.48
C GLU A 342 10.71 -10.91 -23.94
N LYS A 343 11.94 -10.56 -24.32
CA LYS A 343 12.26 -10.35 -25.74
C LYS A 343 12.02 -11.67 -26.45
N THR A 344 10.96 -11.74 -27.24
CA THR A 344 10.76 -12.84 -28.18
C THR A 344 11.99 -12.86 -29.09
N ALA A 345 12.75 -13.95 -29.10
CA ALA A 345 13.87 -14.08 -30.01
C ALA A 345 13.37 -13.86 -31.44
N ALA A 346 14.00 -12.93 -32.17
CA ALA A 346 13.66 -12.70 -33.57
C ALA A 346 13.75 -14.04 -34.32
N PRO A 347 12.79 -14.37 -35.22
CA PRO A 347 12.87 -15.58 -36.01
C PRO A 347 14.22 -15.58 -36.74
N ALA A 348 14.97 -16.67 -36.57
CA ALA A 348 16.25 -16.85 -37.23
C ALA A 348 16.07 -16.61 -38.72
N THR A 349 16.78 -15.61 -39.25
CA THR A 349 16.79 -15.33 -40.68
C THR A 349 17.29 -16.60 -41.40
N PRO A 350 16.59 -17.13 -42.41
CA PRO A 350 17.09 -18.28 -43.16
C PRO A 350 18.43 -17.88 -43.77
N GLY A 351 19.48 -18.66 -43.49
CA GLY A 351 20.80 -18.45 -44.07
C GLY A 351 20.70 -18.42 -45.59
N LYS A 352 21.34 -17.43 -46.19
CA LYS A 352 21.52 -17.30 -47.64
C LYS A 352 22.38 -18.43 -48.20
#